data_AF-A0A5B0FTB9-F1
#
_entry.id   AF-A0A5B0FTB9-F1
#
_cell.length_a   1.000
_cell.length_b   1.000
_cell.length_c   1.000
_cell.angle_alpha   90.00
_cell.angle_beta   90.00
_cell.angle_gamma   90.00
#
_symmetry.space_group_name_H-M   'P 1'
#
loop_
_entity.id
_entity.type
_entity.pdbx_description
1 polymer ?
#
loop_
_entity_poly.entity_id
_entity_poly.type
_entity_poly.pdbx_seq_one_letter_code
_entity_poly.pdbx_strand_id
1 'polypeptide(L)'
;MTYISAQPLFTDQWDDICYPVNPVWLSDLLPDYDITATDRQQLVVGEPGGGRKTIFGIQSANYTIIPNTVIREVIDQLFGKNYKLEIKHTTTGEFSISIILPEELLVGQEKLQRSLILTNSYNGKTPFSIQGQTFTAMLSLAGTPASSLYRDICKNGLMGWADSFGGMNAYRDWLFKPQTKDKKRRDTEMKGQQKDSQNSRELRKIHQSKLTPALFQKQLYDALSNQIRPEQSLTATIYERFQEKTVARADENVLKKLPIPVQLAKQAQERLRLEERLLGTSTSYWLIYNAVNHALFNARSSLTLNDRYKLDERVFHQLATQSFA
;
A
#
# COMPACT_ATOMS: atom_id res chain seq x y z
N MET A 1 -26.39 10.82 3.06
CA MET A 1 -25.24 9.99 3.47
C MET A 1 -24.00 10.84 3.49
N THR A 2 -23.52 11.21 4.67
CA THR A 2 -22.27 11.95 4.84
C THR A 2 -21.12 10.99 4.55
N TYR A 3 -20.58 11.01 3.33
CA TYR A 3 -19.31 10.36 3.06
C TYR A 3 -18.28 11.08 3.94
N ILE A 4 -17.84 10.43 5.01
CA ILE A 4 -16.72 10.91 5.81
C ILE A 4 -15.50 10.79 4.89
N SER A 5 -15.21 11.86 4.15
CA SER A 5 -13.94 12.00 3.46
C SER A 5 -12.87 12.04 4.55
N ALA A 6 -12.19 10.94 4.78
CA ALA A 6 -11.09 10.93 5.73
C ALA A 6 -9.88 11.53 5.01
N GLN A 7 -9.52 12.76 5.39
CA GLN A 7 -8.17 13.23 5.13
C GLN A 7 -7.23 12.34 5.97
N PRO A 8 -6.21 11.72 5.36
CA PRO A 8 -5.21 11.00 6.14
C PRO A 8 -4.53 11.94 7.14
N LEU A 9 -4.46 11.51 8.39
CA LEU A 9 -3.67 12.10 9.45
C LEU A 9 -2.28 11.48 9.44
N PHE A 10 -1.30 12.25 9.88
CA PHE A 10 0.10 11.87 9.91
C PHE A 10 0.57 11.68 11.34
N THR A 11 1.37 10.65 11.59
CA THR A 11 2.15 10.48 12.81
C THR A 11 3.45 9.74 12.55
N ASP A 12 4.46 9.98 13.38
CA ASP A 12 5.72 9.23 13.45
C ASP A 12 5.82 8.37 14.73
N GLN A 13 4.73 8.25 15.49
CA GLN A 13 4.67 7.50 16.74
C GLN A 13 3.76 6.28 16.60
N TRP A 14 4.22 5.13 17.09
CA TRP A 14 3.40 3.93 17.16
C TRP A 14 2.20 4.07 18.10
N ASP A 15 2.36 4.78 19.21
CA ASP A 15 1.35 4.85 20.27
C ASP A 15 0.05 5.52 19.79
N ASP A 16 0.13 6.35 18.74
CA ASP A 16 -1.03 6.97 18.09
C ASP A 16 -1.92 5.96 17.35
N ILE A 17 -1.38 4.82 16.94
CA ILE A 17 -2.11 3.76 16.20
C ILE A 17 -2.14 2.41 16.92
N CYS A 18 -1.35 2.24 17.99
CA CYS A 18 -1.27 1.03 18.81
C CYS A 18 -2.21 1.09 20.02
N TYR A 19 -3.42 1.62 19.84
CA TYR A 19 -4.45 1.65 20.88
C TYR A 19 -5.20 0.30 20.98
N PRO A 20 -5.84 0.01 22.13
CA PRO A 20 -6.62 -1.21 22.31
C PRO A 20 -7.74 -1.31 21.27
N VAL A 21 -7.84 -2.47 20.63
CA VAL A 21 -8.92 -2.82 19.71
C VAL A 21 -9.41 -4.23 20.02
N ASN A 22 -10.72 -4.39 20.20
CA ASN A 22 -11.32 -5.65 20.63
C ASN A 22 -12.57 -5.97 19.81
N PRO A 23 -12.83 -7.25 19.52
CA PRO A 23 -14.13 -7.69 19.05
C PRO A 23 -15.13 -7.62 20.22
N VAL A 24 -16.30 -7.04 20.00
CA VAL A 24 -17.41 -6.96 20.96
C VAL A 24 -18.65 -7.51 20.28
N TRP A 25 -19.42 -8.38 20.96
CA TRP A 25 -20.64 -8.89 20.37
C TRP A 25 -21.69 -7.79 20.25
N LEU A 26 -22.43 -7.78 19.13
CA LEU A 26 -23.50 -6.82 18.91
C LEU A 26 -24.58 -6.93 20.00
N SER A 27 -24.86 -8.14 20.48
CA SER A 27 -25.78 -8.43 21.58
C SER A 27 -25.37 -7.77 22.89
N ASP A 28 -24.08 -7.64 23.15
CA ASP A 28 -23.58 -7.07 24.41
C ASP A 28 -23.78 -5.55 24.43
N LEU A 29 -23.81 -4.90 23.26
CA LEU A 29 -24.07 -3.46 23.14
C LEU A 29 -25.55 -3.11 23.02
N LEU A 30 -26.39 -4.06 22.59
CA LEU A 30 -27.82 -3.87 22.38
C LEU A 30 -28.62 -4.95 23.12
N PRO A 31 -28.53 -5.03 24.46
CA PRO A 31 -29.10 -6.14 25.23
C PRO A 31 -30.63 -6.20 25.17
N ASP A 32 -31.29 -5.08 24.90
CA ASP A 32 -32.77 -4.96 24.89
C ASP A 32 -33.39 -5.19 23.50
N TYR A 33 -32.59 -5.64 22.52
CA TYR A 33 -33.02 -5.84 21.14
C TYR A 33 -32.88 -7.30 20.72
N ASP A 34 -33.92 -7.83 20.09
CA ASP A 34 -33.84 -9.12 19.40
C ASP A 34 -33.04 -8.95 18.10
N ILE A 35 -31.80 -9.44 18.11
CA ILE A 35 -30.94 -9.45 16.92
C ILE A 35 -31.32 -10.65 16.06
N THR A 36 -31.89 -10.38 14.89
CA THR A 36 -32.15 -11.43 13.89
C THR A 36 -30.85 -12.02 13.36
N ALA A 37 -30.90 -13.29 12.93
CA ALA A 37 -29.72 -14.01 12.46
C ALA A 37 -29.00 -13.26 11.32
N THR A 38 -27.86 -12.65 11.65
CA THR A 38 -26.97 -11.98 10.71
C THR A 38 -25.60 -12.65 10.76
N ASP A 39 -24.89 -12.62 9.63
CA ASP A 39 -23.48 -12.97 9.56
C ASP A 39 -22.60 -11.97 10.32
N ARG A 40 -23.05 -10.72 10.51
CA ARG A 40 -22.30 -9.62 11.12
C ARG A 40 -22.60 -9.44 12.61
N GLN A 41 -22.02 -10.33 13.41
CA GLN A 41 -22.34 -10.45 14.83
C GLN A 41 -21.33 -9.74 15.75
N GLN A 42 -20.16 -9.37 15.23
CA GLN A 42 -19.09 -8.75 16.01
C GLN A 42 -18.79 -7.34 15.53
N LEU A 43 -18.55 -6.45 16.50
CA LEU A 43 -18.15 -5.08 16.32
C LEU A 43 -16.65 -4.97 16.60
N VAL A 44 -15.92 -4.29 15.72
CA VAL A 44 -14.53 -3.92 15.97
C VAL A 44 -14.52 -2.60 16.71
N VAL A 45 -14.26 -2.63 18.02
CA VAL A 45 -14.29 -1.44 18.89
C VAL A 45 -12.89 -1.10 19.33
N GLY A 46 -12.49 0.16 19.19
CA GLY A 46 -11.22 0.65 19.74
C GLY A 46 -11.34 2.05 20.33
N GLU A 47 -10.28 2.50 20.98
CA GLU A 47 -10.23 3.77 21.73
C GLU A 47 -9.02 4.63 21.29
N PRO A 48 -9.11 5.32 20.13
CA PRO A 48 -8.02 6.18 19.66
C PRO A 48 -7.69 7.28 20.66
N GLY A 49 -6.40 7.44 20.99
CA GLY A 49 -5.92 8.46 21.91
C GLY A 49 -6.50 8.38 23.33
N GLY A 50 -6.98 7.21 23.75
CA GLY A 50 -7.67 7.04 25.05
C GLY A 50 -9.03 7.78 25.13
N GLY A 51 -9.57 8.19 23.98
CA GLY A 51 -10.82 8.91 23.89
C GLY A 51 -12.06 8.01 23.91
N ARG A 52 -13.10 8.41 23.18
CA ARG A 52 -14.36 7.67 23.13
C ARG A 52 -14.20 6.35 22.36
N LYS A 53 -14.81 5.29 22.89
CA LYS A 53 -15.03 4.02 22.18
C LYS A 53 -15.63 4.28 20.80
N THR A 54 -14.93 3.82 19.78
CA THR A 54 -15.26 4.00 18.37
C THR A 54 -15.47 2.64 17.73
N ILE A 55 -16.60 2.47 17.03
CA ILE A 55 -16.89 1.27 16.24
C ILE A 55 -16.29 1.48 14.85
N PHE A 56 -15.26 0.72 14.50
CA PHE A 56 -14.59 0.78 13.21
C PHE A 56 -15.29 -0.03 12.12
N GLY A 57 -15.91 -1.15 12.51
CA GLY A 57 -16.58 -2.03 11.57
C GLY A 57 -17.49 -3.03 12.25
N ILE A 58 -18.40 -3.60 11.46
CA ILE A 58 -19.26 -4.71 11.85
C ILE A 58 -18.85 -5.89 10.97
N GLN A 59 -18.38 -6.96 11.60
CA GLN A 59 -17.72 -8.09 10.96
C GLN A 59 -18.37 -9.40 11.37
N SER A 60 -18.01 -10.47 10.66
CA SER A 60 -18.48 -11.79 11.02
C SER A 60 -17.86 -12.30 12.32
N ALA A 61 -18.53 -13.24 12.98
CA ALA A 61 -18.06 -13.84 14.22
C ALA A 61 -16.67 -14.51 14.11
N ASN A 62 -16.25 -14.82 12.88
CA ASN A 62 -14.96 -15.47 12.58
C ASN A 62 -13.90 -14.49 12.09
N TYR A 63 -14.18 -13.18 12.07
CA TYR A 63 -13.21 -12.17 11.67
C TYR A 63 -12.15 -12.02 12.75
N THR A 64 -10.87 -12.17 12.37
CA THR A 64 -9.76 -11.90 13.28
C THR A 64 -9.21 -10.51 13.04
N ILE A 65 -9.27 -9.66 14.07
CA ILE A 65 -8.63 -8.35 14.07
C ILE A 65 -7.13 -8.54 14.33
N ILE A 66 -6.29 -7.83 13.59
CA ILE A 66 -4.84 -7.79 13.82
C ILE A 66 -4.48 -6.42 14.42
N PRO A 67 -4.20 -6.34 15.73
CA PRO A 67 -3.77 -5.10 16.37
C PRO A 67 -2.45 -4.58 15.78
N ASN A 68 -2.28 -3.27 15.72
CA ASN A 68 -1.04 -2.66 15.20
C ASN A 68 0.15 -2.93 16.13
N THR A 69 -0.09 -3.25 17.40
CA THR A 69 0.94 -3.70 18.35
C THR A 69 1.67 -4.95 17.85
N VAL A 70 0.96 -5.90 17.25
CA VAL A 70 1.56 -7.11 16.69
C VAL A 70 2.49 -6.78 15.52
N ILE A 71 2.11 -5.81 14.68
CA ILE A 71 2.95 -5.32 13.59
C ILE A 71 4.21 -4.65 14.15
N ARG A 72 4.05 -3.75 15.13
CA ARG A 72 5.16 -3.07 15.80
C ARG A 72 6.16 -4.07 16.37
N GLU A 73 5.69 -5.09 17.08
CA GLU A 73 6.55 -6.11 17.70
C GLU A 73 7.42 -6.84 16.66
N VAL A 74 6.86 -7.21 15.51
CA VAL A 74 7.64 -7.85 14.43
C VAL A 74 8.68 -6.89 13.86
N ILE A 75 8.30 -5.63 13.63
CA ILE A 75 9.20 -4.60 13.10
C ILE A 75 10.34 -4.31 14.08
N ASP A 76 10.03 -4.12 15.35
CA ASP A 76 11.03 -3.90 16.41
C ASP A 76 11.96 -5.10 16.56
N GLN A 77 11.43 -6.32 16.45
CA GLN A 77 12.22 -7.55 16.51
C GLN A 77 13.19 -7.67 15.33
N LEU A 78 12.77 -7.30 14.11
CA LEU A 78 13.60 -7.43 12.91
C LEU A 78 14.65 -6.32 12.77
N PHE A 79 14.29 -5.08 13.14
CA PHE A 79 15.12 -3.90 12.86
C PHE A 79 15.71 -3.25 14.11
N GLY A 80 15.42 -3.74 15.32
CA GLY A 80 16.03 -3.25 16.56
C GLY A 80 15.84 -1.75 16.79
N LYS A 81 14.70 -1.19 16.36
CA LYS A 81 14.38 0.25 16.32
C LYS A 81 15.25 1.11 15.39
N ASN A 82 16.09 0.51 14.56
CA ASN A 82 16.87 1.20 13.54
C ASN A 82 16.03 1.45 12.27
N TYR A 83 14.96 2.24 12.43
CA TYR A 83 14.11 2.70 11.34
C TYR A 83 13.46 4.03 11.71
N LYS A 84 13.10 4.83 10.70
CA LYS A 84 12.16 5.94 10.89
C LYS A 84 10.75 5.45 10.61
N LEU A 85 9.79 5.99 11.34
CA LEU A 85 8.38 5.65 11.20
C LEU A 85 7.64 6.81 10.55
N GLU A 86 6.86 6.51 9.52
CA GLU A 86 5.86 7.43 8.99
C GLU A 86 4.56 6.67 8.84
N ILE A 87 3.48 7.17 9.44
CA ILE A 87 2.17 6.55 9.39
C ILE A 87 1.16 7.54 8.84
N LYS A 88 0.41 7.11 7.83
CA LYS A 88 -0.79 7.79 7.35
C LYS A 88 -2.01 6.99 7.77
N HIS A 89 -2.89 7.56 8.58
CA HIS A 89 -4.07 6.86 9.08
C HIS A 89 -5.34 7.68 8.96
N THR A 90 -6.49 7.01 8.96
CA THR A 90 -7.80 7.67 8.88
C THR A 90 -8.56 7.53 10.19
N THR A 91 -9.52 8.43 10.43
CA THR A 91 -10.46 8.32 11.55
C THR A 91 -11.38 7.10 11.43
N THR A 92 -11.43 6.46 10.25
CA THR A 92 -12.17 5.23 9.99
C THR A 92 -11.34 3.96 10.21
N GLY A 93 -10.13 4.08 10.77
CA GLY A 93 -9.29 2.95 11.14
C GLY A 93 -8.60 2.26 9.96
N GLU A 94 -8.22 3.00 8.92
CA GLU A 94 -7.28 2.54 7.89
C GLU A 94 -5.88 3.08 8.17
N PHE A 95 -4.85 2.26 7.93
CA PHE A 95 -3.47 2.58 8.24
C PHE A 95 -2.56 2.26 7.04
N SER A 96 -1.67 3.20 6.73
CA SER A 96 -0.50 3.04 5.88
C SER A 96 0.72 3.26 6.74
N ILE A 97 1.51 2.23 6.98
CA ILE A 97 2.65 2.25 7.88
C ILE A 97 3.91 2.11 7.03
N SER A 98 4.69 3.18 6.95
CA SER A 98 5.97 3.23 6.25
C SER A 98 7.10 3.09 7.26
N ILE A 99 7.79 1.95 7.20
CA ILE A 99 9.02 1.67 7.95
C ILE A 99 10.18 2.05 7.05
N ILE A 100 10.84 3.16 7.35
CA ILE A 100 11.90 3.73 6.52
C ILE A 100 13.24 3.27 7.07
N LEU A 101 13.99 2.56 6.25
CA LEU A 101 15.26 1.94 6.62
C LEU A 101 16.43 2.89 6.27
N PRO A 102 17.61 2.72 6.89
CA PRO A 102 18.76 3.59 6.66
C PRO A 102 19.42 3.38 5.29
N GLU A 103 19.16 2.27 4.59
CA GLU A 103 19.74 2.05 3.27
C GLU A 103 19.21 3.07 2.26
N GLU A 104 20.12 3.66 1.49
CA GLU A 104 19.80 4.65 0.46
C GLU A 104 20.06 4.09 -0.93
N LEU A 105 19.24 4.53 -1.88
CA LEU A 105 19.39 4.33 -3.31
C LEU A 105 19.36 5.70 -3.99
N LEU A 106 20.19 5.88 -5.00
CA LEU A 106 20.18 7.09 -5.83
C LEU A 106 19.21 6.93 -7.00
N VAL A 107 18.39 7.96 -7.23
CA VAL A 107 17.63 8.14 -8.47
C VAL A 107 17.98 9.52 -9.01
N GLY A 108 18.82 9.56 -10.04
CA GLY A 108 19.44 10.80 -10.51
C GLY A 108 20.28 11.46 -9.41
N GLN A 109 19.89 12.67 -8.99
CA GLN A 109 20.56 13.40 -7.91
C GLN A 109 19.88 13.22 -6.54
N GLU A 110 18.76 12.51 -6.50
CA GLU A 110 17.98 12.33 -5.27
C GLU A 110 18.37 11.05 -4.55
N LYS A 111 18.46 11.14 -3.21
CA LYS A 111 18.63 10.01 -2.31
C LYS A 111 17.26 9.53 -1.85
N LEU A 112 16.92 8.31 -2.21
CA LEU A 112 15.72 7.62 -1.74
C LEU A 112 16.11 6.63 -0.66
N GLN A 113 15.35 6.60 0.42
CA GLN A 113 15.55 5.61 1.47
C GLN A 113 14.78 4.35 1.13
N ARG A 114 15.30 3.17 1.46
CA ARG A 114 14.53 1.94 1.39
C ARG A 114 13.38 2.00 2.40
N SER A 115 12.22 1.43 2.05
CA SER A 115 11.11 1.34 2.99
C SER A 115 10.29 0.06 2.86
N LEU A 116 9.61 -0.28 3.96
CA LEU A 116 8.53 -1.26 3.99
C LEU A 116 7.21 -0.52 4.15
N ILE A 117 6.27 -0.75 3.24
CA ILE A 117 4.94 -0.17 3.34
C ILE A 117 3.95 -1.28 3.68
N LEU A 118 3.38 -1.20 4.88
CA LEU A 118 2.36 -2.11 5.38
C LEU A 118 1.02 -1.39 5.40
N THR A 119 -0.04 -2.03 4.94
CA THR A 119 -1.41 -1.51 5.13
C THR A 119 -2.16 -2.38 6.11
N ASN A 120 -2.88 -1.77 7.04
CA ASN A 120 -3.78 -2.47 7.94
C ASN A 120 -5.13 -1.73 8.00
N SER A 121 -6.19 -2.42 8.44
CA SER A 121 -7.48 -1.76 8.68
C SER A 121 -8.32 -2.47 9.73
N TYR A 122 -8.98 -1.67 10.58
CA TYR A 122 -9.96 -2.13 11.57
C TYR A 122 -11.39 -2.09 11.05
N ASN A 123 -11.64 -1.42 9.91
CA ASN A 123 -12.96 -1.39 9.30
C ASN A 123 -13.22 -2.57 8.34
N GLY A 124 -12.20 -3.40 8.08
CA GLY A 124 -12.26 -4.58 7.21
C GLY A 124 -12.43 -4.30 5.71
N LYS A 125 -12.41 -3.03 5.26
CA LYS A 125 -12.48 -2.68 3.83
C LYS A 125 -11.15 -2.85 3.11
N THR A 126 -10.06 -2.67 3.83
CA THR A 126 -8.70 -2.76 3.30
C THR A 126 -8.02 -4.00 3.92
N PRO A 127 -7.65 -5.01 3.12
CA PRO A 127 -6.96 -6.18 3.64
C PRO A 127 -5.56 -5.79 4.14
N PHE A 128 -5.01 -6.58 5.06
CA PHE A 128 -3.61 -6.44 5.42
C PHE A 128 -2.73 -6.74 4.19
N SER A 129 -1.83 -5.82 3.86
CA SER A 129 -0.95 -5.93 2.71
C SER A 129 0.46 -5.48 3.06
N ILE A 130 1.43 -6.05 2.34
CA ILE A 130 2.84 -5.69 2.41
C ILE A 130 3.23 -5.30 0.99
N GLN A 131 3.69 -4.07 0.79
CA GLN A 131 4.14 -3.56 -0.51
C GLN A 131 3.07 -3.71 -1.61
N GLY A 132 1.80 -3.46 -1.25
CA GLY A 132 0.65 -3.56 -2.16
C GLY A 132 0.17 -4.99 -2.44
N GLN A 133 0.85 -6.02 -1.94
CA GLN A 133 0.40 -7.41 -2.06
C GLN A 133 -0.36 -7.83 -0.80
N THR A 134 -1.57 -8.39 -0.96
CA THR A 134 -2.31 -8.90 0.19
C THR A 134 -1.54 -10.03 0.85
N PHE A 135 -1.57 -10.09 2.17
CA PHE A 135 -0.80 -11.08 2.92
C PHE A 135 -1.18 -12.53 2.58
N THR A 136 -2.47 -12.77 2.30
CA THR A 136 -2.93 -14.07 1.81
C THR A 136 -2.35 -14.43 0.44
N ALA A 137 -2.16 -13.45 -0.45
CA ALA A 137 -1.53 -13.68 -1.75
C ALA A 137 -0.05 -14.03 -1.57
N MET A 138 0.68 -13.30 -0.72
CA MET A 138 2.09 -13.56 -0.40
C MET A 138 2.32 -14.94 0.23
N LEU A 139 1.41 -15.43 1.07
CA LEU A 139 1.54 -16.76 1.65
C LEU A 139 1.28 -17.87 0.62
N SER A 140 0.50 -17.58 -0.42
CA SER A 140 0.11 -18.55 -1.44
C SER A 140 1.02 -18.57 -2.67
N LEU A 141 1.67 -17.44 -2.95
CA LEU A 141 2.57 -17.23 -4.07
C LEU A 141 3.97 -17.07 -3.47
N ALA A 142 4.93 -17.88 -3.88
CA ALA A 142 6.35 -17.66 -3.59
C ALA A 142 6.90 -16.44 -4.38
N GLY A 143 6.13 -15.35 -4.41
CA GLY A 143 6.50 -14.10 -5.04
C GLY A 143 7.44 -13.33 -4.12
N THR A 144 8.52 -12.81 -4.69
CA THR A 144 9.32 -11.80 -4.02
C THR A 144 8.47 -10.55 -3.85
N PRO A 145 8.35 -10.03 -2.62
CA PRO A 145 7.63 -8.79 -2.36
C PRO A 145 8.35 -7.64 -3.05
N ALA A 146 7.55 -6.69 -3.54
CA ALA A 146 8.06 -5.49 -4.19
C ALA A 146 8.95 -4.68 -3.23
N SER A 147 10.04 -4.10 -3.72
CA SER A 147 10.83 -3.17 -2.94
C SER A 147 10.15 -1.80 -2.93
N SER A 148 9.96 -1.21 -1.76
CA SER A 148 9.49 0.17 -1.69
C SER A 148 10.62 1.09 -1.32
N LEU A 149 10.49 2.31 -1.83
CA LEU A 149 11.38 3.42 -1.55
C LEU A 149 10.61 4.51 -0.83
N TYR A 150 11.32 5.43 -0.20
CA TYR A 150 10.75 6.55 0.52
C TYR A 150 11.51 7.80 0.11
N ARG A 151 10.75 8.84 -0.21
CA ARG A 151 11.29 10.11 -0.67
C ARG A 151 11.01 11.20 0.36
N ASP A 152 12.09 11.71 0.96
CA ASP A 152 11.99 12.65 2.08
C ASP A 152 11.38 14.01 1.69
N ILE A 153 11.65 14.47 0.46
CA ILE A 153 11.16 15.77 -0.07
C ILE A 153 9.63 15.87 -0.06
N CYS A 154 8.96 14.74 -0.33
CA CYS A 154 7.51 14.65 -0.43
C CYS A 154 6.87 13.92 0.74
N LYS A 155 7.66 13.36 1.65
CA LYS A 155 7.18 12.53 2.75
C LYS A 155 6.18 11.48 2.24
N ASN A 156 6.65 10.68 1.28
CA ASN A 156 5.83 9.67 0.61
C ASN A 156 6.60 8.38 0.34
N GLY A 157 5.89 7.27 0.57
CA GLY A 157 6.31 5.94 0.15
C GLY A 157 6.02 5.71 -1.34
N LEU A 158 6.99 5.12 -2.01
CA LEU A 158 7.00 4.80 -3.42
C LEU A 158 7.01 3.27 -3.56
N MET A 159 5.93 2.71 -4.08
CA MET A 159 5.75 1.27 -4.20
C MET A 159 6.53 0.69 -5.38
N GLY A 160 7.08 -0.51 -5.18
CA GLY A 160 7.82 -1.29 -6.18
C GLY A 160 6.97 -1.95 -7.25
N TRP A 161 6.14 -1.18 -7.97
CA TRP A 161 5.14 -1.73 -8.89
C TRP A 161 5.70 -2.60 -10.02
N ALA A 162 6.98 -2.44 -10.40
CA ALA A 162 7.62 -3.25 -11.43
C ALA A 162 8.42 -4.44 -10.88
N ASP A 163 8.59 -4.56 -9.57
CA ASP A 163 9.50 -5.58 -9.02
C ASP A 163 8.94 -7.00 -9.12
N SER A 164 7.65 -7.14 -9.37
CA SER A 164 7.00 -8.42 -9.66
C SER A 164 7.38 -9.01 -11.03
N PHE A 165 8.04 -8.24 -11.89
CA PHE A 165 8.44 -8.69 -13.22
C PHE A 165 9.87 -9.22 -13.18
N GLY A 166 10.12 -10.37 -13.82
CA GLY A 166 11.45 -11.01 -13.87
C GLY A 166 12.54 -10.24 -14.64
N GLY A 167 12.30 -8.97 -14.97
CA GLY A 167 13.27 -8.11 -15.64
C GLY A 167 12.63 -7.07 -16.56
N MET A 168 13.46 -6.13 -17.02
CA MET A 168 13.05 -4.99 -17.85
C MET A 168 12.37 -5.40 -19.17
N ASN A 169 12.88 -6.44 -19.85
CA ASN A 169 12.30 -6.89 -21.13
C ASN A 169 10.88 -7.43 -20.94
N ALA A 170 10.68 -8.28 -19.92
CA ALA A 170 9.36 -8.82 -19.59
C ALA A 170 8.37 -7.70 -19.22
N TYR A 171 8.84 -6.68 -18.50
CA TYR A 171 8.03 -5.53 -18.15
C TYR A 171 7.65 -4.68 -19.38
N ARG A 172 8.62 -4.35 -20.24
CA ARG A 172 8.37 -3.58 -21.47
C ARG A 172 7.41 -4.30 -22.41
N ASP A 173 7.62 -5.59 -22.64
CA ASP A 173 6.71 -6.40 -23.46
C ASP A 173 5.29 -6.37 -22.90
N TRP A 174 5.14 -6.42 -21.58
CA TRP A 174 3.84 -6.31 -20.94
C TRP A 174 3.19 -4.92 -21.12
N LEU A 175 3.98 -3.83 -21.05
CA LEU A 175 3.46 -2.46 -21.23
C LEU A 175 2.91 -2.22 -22.64
N PHE A 176 3.51 -2.83 -23.67
CA PHE A 176 3.15 -2.59 -25.07
C PHE A 176 2.25 -3.67 -25.69
N LYS A 177 2.04 -4.80 -25.02
CA LYS A 177 1.05 -5.79 -25.46
C LYS A 177 -0.36 -5.19 -25.41
N PRO A 178 -1.15 -5.28 -26.49
CA PRO A 178 -2.53 -4.83 -26.48
C PRO A 178 -3.28 -5.60 -25.39
N GLN A 179 -3.84 -4.90 -24.41
CA GLN A 179 -4.67 -5.51 -23.36
C GLN A 179 -6.03 -5.93 -23.94
N THR A 180 -6.05 -6.87 -24.89
CA THR A 180 -7.28 -7.50 -25.39
C THR A 180 -7.84 -8.40 -24.29
N LYS A 181 -8.85 -7.92 -23.54
CA LYS A 181 -9.78 -8.67 -22.64
C LYS A 181 -9.21 -9.83 -21.77
N ASP A 182 -7.89 -9.94 -21.61
CA ASP A 182 -7.20 -11.03 -20.90
C ASP A 182 -6.82 -10.64 -19.47
N LYS A 183 -7.60 -9.75 -18.85
CA LYS A 183 -7.53 -9.52 -17.39
C LYS A 183 -7.80 -10.80 -16.59
N LYS A 184 -8.50 -11.79 -17.17
CA LYS A 184 -8.69 -13.13 -16.58
C LYS A 184 -7.48 -14.05 -16.69
N ARG A 185 -6.52 -13.75 -17.57
CA ARG A 185 -5.36 -14.62 -17.81
C ARG A 185 -4.22 -14.39 -16.83
N ARG A 186 -4.08 -13.19 -16.24
CA ARG A 186 -3.09 -12.94 -15.17
C ARG A 186 -3.35 -13.75 -13.89
N ASP A 187 -4.61 -14.00 -13.53
CA ASP A 187 -4.96 -14.90 -12.42
C ASP A 187 -4.65 -16.38 -12.70
N THR A 188 -4.36 -16.73 -13.97
CA THR A 188 -4.24 -18.11 -14.45
C THR A 188 -2.83 -18.43 -14.98
N GLU A 189 -2.11 -17.48 -15.55
CA GLU A 189 -0.77 -17.66 -16.10
C GLU A 189 0.33 -17.52 -15.03
N MET A 190 0.14 -16.70 -14.00
CA MET A 190 0.97 -16.82 -12.78
C MET A 190 0.75 -18.16 -12.05
N LYS A 191 -0.40 -18.83 -12.27
CA LYS A 191 -0.64 -20.20 -11.78
C LYS A 191 -0.14 -21.29 -12.74
N GLY A 192 0.26 -20.93 -13.96
CA GLY A 192 0.60 -21.88 -15.02
C GLY A 192 2.05 -22.38 -14.97
N GLN A 193 2.98 -21.59 -14.41
CA GLN A 193 4.40 -21.93 -14.32
C GLN A 193 4.82 -22.58 -12.99
N GLN A 194 3.90 -22.85 -12.07
CA GLN A 194 4.15 -23.55 -10.80
C GLN A 194 3.36 -24.86 -10.67
N LYS A 195 3.19 -25.58 -11.78
CA LYS A 195 2.66 -26.96 -11.79
C LYS A 195 3.78 -27.97 -11.52
N ASP A 196 4.42 -27.89 -10.35
CA ASP A 196 5.24 -29.00 -9.82
C ASP A 196 5.39 -28.95 -8.29
N SER A 197 4.32 -28.56 -7.58
CA SER A 197 4.22 -28.79 -6.14
C SER A 197 2.81 -29.20 -5.74
N GLN A 198 2.61 -30.53 -5.72
CA GLN A 198 1.37 -31.19 -5.30
C GLN A 198 0.96 -30.91 -3.84
N ASN A 199 1.77 -30.21 -3.04
CA ASN A 199 1.45 -29.82 -1.66
C ASN A 199 0.59 -28.54 -1.53
N SER A 200 0.30 -27.82 -2.62
CA SER A 200 -0.39 -26.51 -2.58
C SER A 200 -1.93 -26.59 -2.56
N ARG A 201 -2.54 -27.78 -2.55
CA ARG A 201 -4.01 -27.93 -2.52
C ARG A 201 -4.63 -27.85 -1.13
N GLU A 202 -3.87 -28.04 -0.05
CA GLU A 202 -4.38 -27.88 1.32
C GLU A 202 -4.43 -26.41 1.77
N LEU A 203 -3.62 -25.53 1.19
CA LEU A 203 -3.55 -24.10 1.53
C LEU A 203 -4.68 -23.25 0.92
N ARG A 204 -5.50 -23.82 0.02
CA ARG A 204 -6.58 -23.07 -0.69
C ARG A 204 -7.84 -22.84 0.14
N LYS A 205 -7.89 -23.29 1.39
CA LYS A 205 -9.01 -23.07 2.32
C LYS A 205 -8.53 -22.55 3.68
N ILE A 206 -7.58 -21.61 3.70
CA ILE A 206 -7.41 -20.79 4.91
C ILE A 206 -8.60 -19.83 4.96
N HIS A 207 -9.72 -20.33 5.52
CA HIS A 207 -10.73 -19.45 6.07
C HIS A 207 -10.02 -18.49 7.03
N GLN A 208 -10.30 -17.20 6.93
CA GLN A 208 -9.80 -16.15 7.86
C GLN A 208 -10.13 -16.47 9.33
N SER A 209 -10.95 -17.48 9.59
CA SER A 209 -11.33 -18.01 10.91
C SER A 209 -10.23 -18.74 11.70
N LYS A 210 -8.98 -18.84 11.19
CA LYS A 210 -7.87 -19.50 11.91
C LYS A 210 -6.59 -18.66 12.05
N LEU A 211 -6.59 -17.42 11.59
CA LEU A 211 -5.40 -16.56 11.68
C LEU A 211 -5.34 -15.92 13.07
N THR A 212 -4.80 -16.63 14.06
CA THR A 212 -4.56 -16.03 15.39
C THR A 212 -3.49 -14.93 15.30
N PRO A 213 -3.52 -13.91 16.18
CA PRO A 213 -2.47 -12.88 16.23
C PRO A 213 -1.06 -13.46 16.31
N ALA A 214 -0.85 -14.54 17.08
CA ALA A 214 0.44 -15.22 17.20
C ALA A 214 0.88 -15.89 15.88
N LEU A 215 -0.04 -16.54 15.16
CA LEU A 215 0.26 -17.13 13.86
C LEU A 215 0.59 -16.04 12.83
N PHE A 216 -0.18 -14.96 12.84
CA PHE A 216 0.08 -13.79 11.99
C PHE A 216 1.46 -13.20 12.27
N GLN A 217 1.83 -13.02 13.54
CA GLN A 217 3.13 -12.50 13.95
C GLN A 217 4.29 -13.33 13.37
N LYS A 218 4.21 -14.66 13.52
CA LYS A 218 5.20 -15.58 12.95
C LYS A 218 5.27 -15.46 11.43
N GLN A 219 4.12 -15.50 10.75
CA GLN A 219 4.06 -15.40 9.29
C GLN A 219 4.59 -14.06 8.78
N LEU A 220 4.32 -12.96 9.49
CA LEU A 220 4.82 -11.63 9.14
C LEU A 220 6.33 -11.57 9.32
N TYR A 221 6.86 -12.12 10.41
CA TYR A 221 8.29 -12.23 10.63
C TYR A 221 8.99 -13.00 9.50
N ASP A 222 8.45 -14.17 9.14
CA ASP A 222 8.99 -15.00 8.04
C ASP A 222 8.91 -14.27 6.69
N ALA A 223 7.81 -13.54 6.44
CA ALA A 223 7.62 -12.78 5.21
C ALA A 223 8.57 -11.58 5.10
N LEU A 224 8.90 -10.90 6.20
CA LEU A 224 9.75 -9.71 6.22
C LEU A 224 11.24 -10.02 6.35
N SER A 225 11.62 -11.07 7.09
CA SER A 225 13.02 -11.48 7.26
C SER A 225 13.70 -11.81 5.92
N ASN A 226 12.95 -12.40 4.98
CA ASN A 226 13.42 -12.65 3.62
C ASN A 226 13.61 -11.37 2.79
N GLN A 227 12.99 -10.25 3.18
CA GLN A 227 13.09 -8.97 2.45
C GLN A 227 14.30 -8.15 2.86
N ILE A 228 15.01 -8.50 3.93
CA ILE A 228 16.10 -7.66 4.45
C ILE A 228 17.26 -7.58 3.44
N ARG A 229 17.37 -8.53 2.51
CA ARG A 229 18.44 -8.53 1.50
C ARG A 229 18.23 -7.44 0.45
N PRO A 230 19.26 -6.64 0.13
CA PRO A 230 19.20 -5.68 -0.95
C PRO A 230 19.26 -6.44 -2.28
N GLU A 231 18.12 -6.53 -2.95
CA GLU A 231 18.07 -6.93 -4.36
C GLU A 231 17.85 -5.69 -5.23
N GLN A 232 18.38 -5.74 -6.45
CA GLN A 232 18.22 -4.67 -7.42
C GLN A 232 16.74 -4.53 -7.79
N SER A 233 16.16 -3.37 -7.52
CA SER A 233 14.75 -3.07 -7.83
C SER A 233 14.59 -2.70 -9.30
N LEU A 234 13.70 -3.39 -10.01
CA LEU A 234 13.34 -2.99 -11.38
C LEU A 234 12.61 -1.64 -11.36
N THR A 235 11.84 -1.38 -10.30
CA THR A 235 11.14 -0.11 -10.10
C THR A 235 12.12 1.05 -9.97
N ALA A 236 13.24 0.86 -9.25
CA ALA A 236 14.32 1.85 -9.20
C ALA A 236 14.86 2.18 -10.59
N THR A 237 15.12 1.17 -11.44
CA THR A 237 15.56 1.39 -12.83
C THR A 237 14.53 2.16 -13.65
N ILE A 238 13.23 1.98 -13.39
CA ILE A 238 12.18 2.76 -14.05
C ILE A 238 12.13 4.19 -13.52
N TYR A 239 12.40 4.41 -12.23
CA TYR A 239 12.52 5.77 -11.69
C TYR A 239 13.71 6.52 -12.28
N GLU A 240 14.86 5.86 -12.49
CA GLU A 240 15.99 6.44 -13.23
C GLU A 240 15.55 6.84 -14.64
N ARG A 241 14.82 5.96 -15.35
CA ARG A 241 14.27 6.27 -16.67
C ARG A 241 13.31 7.46 -16.65
N PHE A 242 12.47 7.57 -15.62
CA PHE A 242 11.57 8.70 -15.41
C PHE A 242 12.32 10.01 -15.18
N GLN A 243 13.47 9.94 -14.54
CA GLN A 243 14.32 11.09 -14.27
C GLN A 243 15.04 11.58 -15.53
N GLU A 244 15.54 10.66 -16.36
CA GLU A 244 16.23 10.98 -17.62
C GLU A 244 15.33 11.63 -18.66
N LYS A 245 14.05 11.26 -18.70
CA LYS A 245 13.12 11.74 -19.73
C LYS A 245 12.45 13.05 -19.28
N THR A 246 12.96 14.16 -19.81
CA THR A 246 12.34 15.48 -19.61
C THR A 246 11.03 15.59 -20.39
N VAL A 247 10.05 16.25 -19.79
CA VAL A 247 8.74 16.49 -20.38
C VAL A 247 8.74 17.90 -20.97
N ALA A 248 8.49 18.04 -22.27
CA ALA A 248 8.44 19.35 -22.91
C ALA A 248 7.24 20.17 -22.39
N ARG A 249 7.30 21.50 -22.38
CA ARG A 249 6.18 22.37 -21.94
C ARG A 249 4.84 22.08 -22.65
N ALA A 250 4.85 21.46 -23.82
CA ALA A 250 3.65 21.03 -24.55
C ALA A 250 2.88 19.86 -23.88
N ASP A 251 3.49 19.19 -22.90
CA ASP A 251 2.95 18.04 -22.18
C ASP A 251 2.32 18.40 -20.83
N GLU A 252 1.96 19.67 -20.59
CA GLU A 252 1.11 20.08 -19.45
C GLU A 252 -0.24 19.31 -19.40
N ASN A 253 -0.63 18.66 -20.50
CA ASN A 253 -1.79 17.78 -20.56
C ASN A 253 -1.52 16.32 -20.12
N VAL A 254 -0.28 15.92 -19.82
CA VAL A 254 0.03 14.56 -19.32
C VAL A 254 -0.76 14.29 -18.04
N LEU A 255 -0.73 15.21 -17.07
CA LEU A 255 -1.51 15.10 -15.83
C LEU A 255 -3.02 14.94 -16.09
N LYS A 256 -3.56 15.59 -17.12
CA LYS A 256 -4.99 15.48 -17.48
C LYS A 256 -5.34 14.14 -18.14
N LYS A 257 -4.35 13.48 -18.75
CA LYS A 257 -4.51 12.16 -19.38
C LYS A 257 -4.34 11.00 -18.38
N LEU A 258 -3.83 11.28 -17.18
CA LEU A 258 -3.66 10.26 -16.15
C LEU A 258 -5.01 9.78 -15.60
N PRO A 259 -5.10 8.53 -15.12
CA PRO A 259 -6.36 7.91 -14.74
C PRO A 259 -6.73 8.29 -13.30
N ILE A 260 -6.66 9.59 -12.96
CA ILE A 260 -6.91 10.13 -11.63
C ILE A 260 -8.05 11.16 -11.65
N PRO A 261 -8.79 11.33 -10.54
CA PRO A 261 -9.81 12.37 -10.45
C PRO A 261 -9.25 13.77 -10.72
N VAL A 262 -10.04 14.61 -11.41
CA VAL A 262 -9.64 15.97 -11.82
C VAL A 262 -9.15 16.83 -10.65
N GLN A 263 -9.77 16.70 -9.47
CA GLN A 263 -9.34 17.43 -8.27
C GLN A 263 -7.93 17.00 -7.81
N LEU A 264 -7.60 15.71 -7.88
CA LEU A 264 -6.28 15.21 -7.55
C LEU A 264 -5.24 15.64 -8.60
N ALA A 265 -5.62 15.66 -9.88
CA ALA A 265 -4.75 16.18 -10.94
C ALA A 265 -4.39 17.66 -10.71
N LYS A 266 -5.34 18.50 -10.27
CA LYS A 266 -5.08 19.90 -9.90
C LYS A 266 -4.10 20.00 -8.73
N GLN A 267 -4.28 19.20 -7.68
CA GLN A 267 -3.38 19.20 -6.53
C GLN A 267 -1.98 18.69 -6.88
N ALA A 268 -1.89 17.67 -7.74
CA ALA A 268 -0.63 17.20 -8.29
C ALA A 268 0.07 18.30 -9.11
N GLN A 269 -0.68 19.09 -9.88
CA GLN A 269 -0.10 20.21 -10.64
C GLN A 269 0.52 21.28 -9.72
N GLU A 270 -0.17 21.65 -8.63
CA GLU A 270 0.40 22.60 -7.66
C GLU A 270 1.63 22.02 -6.94
N ARG A 271 1.59 20.73 -6.61
CA ARG A 271 2.74 20.04 -6.02
C ARG A 271 3.94 20.01 -6.98
N LEU A 272 3.70 19.70 -8.26
CA LEU A 272 4.73 19.67 -9.30
C LEU A 272 5.47 21.01 -9.40
N ARG A 273 4.73 22.12 -9.47
CA ARG A 273 5.33 23.47 -9.52
C ARG A 273 6.19 23.79 -8.30
N LEU A 274 5.76 23.32 -7.12
CA LEU A 274 6.52 23.49 -5.88
C LEU A 274 7.82 22.67 -5.93
N GLU A 275 7.77 21.43 -6.41
CA GLU A 275 8.95 20.58 -6.54
C GLU A 275 9.95 21.12 -7.58
N GLU A 276 9.50 21.60 -8.73
CA GLU A 276 10.36 22.26 -9.72
C GLU A 276 11.13 23.43 -9.10
N ARG A 277 10.46 24.24 -8.26
CA ARG A 277 11.09 25.36 -7.56
C ARG A 277 12.09 24.89 -6.50
N LEU A 278 11.74 23.86 -5.72
CA LEU A 278 12.61 23.35 -4.66
C LEU A 278 13.88 22.69 -5.22
N LEU A 279 13.75 21.98 -6.34
CA LEU A 279 14.85 21.23 -6.96
C LEU A 279 15.62 22.03 -8.00
N GLY A 280 15.05 23.14 -8.50
CA GLY A 280 15.66 23.92 -9.58
C GLY A 280 15.76 23.16 -10.90
N THR A 281 14.91 22.16 -11.12
CA THR A 281 14.92 21.29 -12.29
C THR A 281 13.66 21.48 -13.14
N SER A 282 13.74 21.12 -14.42
CA SER A 282 12.57 21.08 -15.31
C SER A 282 11.69 19.87 -15.01
N THR A 283 10.40 19.98 -15.35
CA THR A 283 9.46 18.85 -15.28
C THR A 283 10.03 17.59 -15.97
N SER A 284 10.07 16.49 -15.22
CA SER A 284 10.36 15.14 -15.70
C SER A 284 9.18 14.19 -15.39
N TYR A 285 9.17 13.01 -15.99
CA TYR A 285 8.20 11.97 -15.62
C TYR A 285 8.32 11.60 -14.12
N TRP A 286 9.53 11.72 -13.56
CA TRP A 286 9.79 11.48 -12.15
C TRP A 286 9.08 12.50 -11.25
N LEU A 287 9.17 13.79 -11.57
CA LEU A 287 8.46 14.82 -10.81
C LEU A 287 6.94 14.71 -10.97
N ILE A 288 6.45 14.37 -12.17
CA ILE A 288 5.02 14.13 -12.40
C ILE A 288 4.52 12.97 -11.54
N TYR A 289 5.23 11.84 -11.55
CA TYR A 289 4.86 10.67 -10.74
C TYR A 289 4.81 11.02 -9.26
N ASN A 290 5.86 11.66 -8.73
CA ASN A 290 5.93 12.05 -7.33
C ASN A 290 4.84 13.03 -6.92
N ALA A 291 4.53 14.01 -7.77
CA ALA A 291 3.48 14.97 -7.49
C ALA A 291 2.09 14.30 -7.43
N VAL A 292 1.84 13.33 -8.31
CA VAL A 292 0.60 12.54 -8.30
C VAL A 292 0.54 11.62 -7.09
N ASN A 293 1.61 10.90 -6.77
CA ASN A 293 1.69 10.05 -5.58
C ASN A 293 1.47 10.88 -4.31
N HIS A 294 2.13 12.03 -4.17
CA HIS A 294 1.91 12.96 -3.07
C HIS A 294 0.43 13.39 -2.99
N ALA A 295 -0.19 13.79 -4.09
CA ALA A 295 -1.61 14.15 -4.10
C ALA A 295 -2.50 12.95 -3.69
N LEU A 296 -2.23 11.76 -4.21
CA LEU A 296 -2.97 10.54 -3.88
C LEU A 296 -2.93 10.21 -2.38
N PHE A 297 -1.88 10.57 -1.64
CA PHE A 297 -1.78 10.21 -0.21
C PHE A 297 -1.93 11.37 0.77
N ASN A 298 -1.97 12.62 0.30
CA ASN A 298 -2.16 13.79 1.17
C ASN A 298 -3.50 14.53 0.91
N ALA A 299 -4.14 14.29 -0.24
CA ALA A 299 -5.40 14.93 -0.56
C ALA A 299 -6.59 14.40 0.24
N ARG A 300 -7.49 15.31 0.62
CA ARG A 300 -8.86 14.96 1.02
C ARG A 300 -9.60 14.38 -0.18
N SER A 301 -10.03 13.12 -0.07
CA SER A 301 -10.76 12.40 -1.10
C SER A 301 -11.68 11.36 -0.47
N SER A 302 -12.68 10.91 -1.22
CA SER A 302 -13.55 9.78 -0.85
C SER A 302 -12.91 8.42 -1.08
N LEU A 303 -11.71 8.38 -1.67
CA LEU A 303 -10.96 7.15 -1.93
C LEU A 303 -10.43 6.53 -0.64
N THR A 304 -10.62 5.21 -0.51
CA THR A 304 -9.93 4.42 0.52
C THR A 304 -8.43 4.41 0.26
N LEU A 305 -7.65 4.03 1.28
CA LEU A 305 -6.19 3.88 1.11
C LEU A 305 -5.85 2.86 0.00
N ASN A 306 -6.59 1.75 -0.07
CA ASN A 306 -6.42 0.73 -1.10
C ASN A 306 -6.71 1.28 -2.51
N ASP A 307 -7.76 2.09 -2.67
CA ASP A 307 -8.07 2.69 -3.97
C ASP A 307 -6.98 3.67 -4.41
N ARG A 308 -6.36 4.38 -3.47
CA ARG A 308 -5.22 5.27 -3.75
C ARG A 308 -4.02 4.47 -4.27
N TYR A 309 -3.68 3.34 -3.67
CA TYR A 309 -2.63 2.45 -4.17
C TYR A 309 -2.93 1.88 -5.56
N LYS A 310 -4.16 1.46 -5.84
CA LYS A 310 -4.56 1.00 -7.19
C LYS A 310 -4.45 2.09 -8.25
N LEU A 311 -4.69 3.34 -7.88
CA LEU A 311 -4.51 4.48 -8.79
C LEU A 311 -3.04 4.79 -8.98
N ASP A 312 -2.23 4.74 -7.91
CA ASP A 312 -0.78 4.92 -7.95
C ASP A 312 -0.12 3.91 -8.91
N GLU A 313 -0.44 2.62 -8.78
CA GLU A 313 0.02 1.55 -9.67
C GLU A 313 -0.33 1.84 -11.15
N ARG A 314 -1.57 2.27 -11.43
CA ARG A 314 -2.00 2.60 -12.80
C ARG A 314 -1.26 3.81 -13.36
N VAL A 315 -1.07 4.85 -12.55
CA VAL A 315 -0.31 6.04 -12.93
C VAL A 315 1.12 5.66 -13.25
N PHE A 316 1.76 4.86 -12.38
CA PHE A 316 3.12 4.38 -12.59
C PHE A 316 3.26 3.66 -13.93
N HIS A 317 2.40 2.68 -14.22
CA HIS A 317 2.48 1.95 -15.48
C HIS A 317 2.17 2.82 -16.71
N GLN A 318 1.22 3.75 -16.60
CA GLN A 318 0.90 4.66 -17.71
C GLN A 318 2.07 5.60 -18.02
N LEU A 319 2.73 6.16 -16.99
CA LEU A 319 3.93 6.97 -17.16
C LEU A 319 5.08 6.11 -17.70
N ALA A 320 5.20 4.85 -17.26
CA ALA A 320 6.17 3.89 -17.80
C ALA A 320 5.98 3.70 -19.31
N THR A 321 4.76 3.41 -19.77
CA THR A 321 4.44 3.30 -21.20
C THR A 321 4.85 4.57 -21.96
N GLN A 322 4.50 5.75 -21.46
CA GLN A 322 4.86 7.03 -22.09
C GLN A 322 6.37 7.31 -22.08
N SER A 323 7.08 6.84 -21.06
CA SER A 323 8.53 7.01 -20.95
C SER A 323 9.31 6.10 -21.90
N PHE A 324 8.74 4.95 -22.28
CA PHE A 324 9.35 4.01 -23.22
C PHE A 324 8.92 4.22 -24.68
N ALA A 325 7.81 4.92 -24.92
CA ALA A 325 7.38 5.36 -26.25
C ALA A 325 8.31 6.43 -26.82
#